data_AF-A0A380FE10-F1
#
_entry.id   AF-A0A380FE10-F1
#
_cell.length_a   1.000
_cell.length_b   1.000
_cell.length_c   1.000
_cell.angle_alpha   90.00
_cell.angle_beta   90.00
_cell.angle_gamma   90.00
#
_symmetry.space_group_name_H-M   'P 1'
#
loop_
_entity.id
_entity.type
_entity.pdbx_description
1 polymer ?
#
loop_
_entity_poly.entity_id
_entity_poly.type
_entity_poly.pdbx_seq_one_letter_code
_entity_poly.pdbx_strand_id
1 'polypeptide(L)' 'MAVFKVFYQHNKDEVIVRESTQTIYVEAETEEQVRKIFKGT' A
#
# COMPACT_ATOMS: atom_id res chain seq x y z
N MET A 1 17.63 -3.35 -3.86
CA MET A 1 16.58 -3.60 -2.84
C MET A 1 16.35 -2.35 -2.02
N ALA A 2 15.12 -1.88 -1.92
CA ALA A 2 14.72 -0.80 -1.03
C ALA A 2 13.49 -1.22 -0.22
N VAL A 3 13.35 -0.64 0.98
CA VAL A 3 12.15 -0.82 1.81
C VAL A 3 11.19 0.34 1.51
N PHE A 4 10.00 0.02 1.03
CA PHE A 4 8.94 0.99 0.73
C PHE A 4 7.98 1.10 1.90
N LYS A 5 7.68 2.33 2.33
CA LYS A 5 6.56 2.62 3.23
C LYS A 5 5.31 2.87 2.39
N VAL A 6 4.37 1.93 2.41
CA VAL A 6 3.14 1.97 1.62
C VAL A 6 1.99 2.42 2.51
N PHE A 7 1.34 3.50 2.11
CA PHE A 7 0.10 3.97 2.74
C PHE A 7 -1.09 3.45 1.93
N TYR A 8 -2.06 2.83 2.59
CA TYR A 8 -3.24 2.26 1.93
C TYR A 8 -4.50 2.41 2.80
N GLN A 9 -5.65 2.31 2.15
CA GLN A 9 -6.95 2.21 2.81
C GLN A 9 -7.40 0.75 2.82
N HIS A 10 -7.98 0.29 3.92
CA HIS A 10 -8.43 -1.10 4.05
C HIS A 10 -9.56 -1.42 3.06
N ASN A 11 -10.49 -0.49 2.88
CA ASN A 11 -11.59 -0.61 1.94
C ASN A 11 -11.50 0.49 0.87
N LYS A 12 -11.64 0.10 -0.40
CA LYS A 12 -11.62 1.03 -1.55
C LYS A 12 -12.90 1.87 -1.66
N ASP A 13 -14.00 1.36 -1.10
CA ASP A 13 -15.31 2.03 -1.11
C ASP A 13 -15.50 2.97 0.09
N GLU A 14 -14.56 2.98 1.04
CA GLU A 14 -14.60 3.86 2.20
C GLU A 14 -14.16 5.29 1.83
N VAL A 15 -14.78 6.26 2.48
CA VAL A 15 -14.34 7.66 2.39
C VAL A 15 -12.92 7.76 2.95
N ILE A 16 -12.06 8.50 2.26
CA ILE A 16 -10.65 8.66 2.67
C ILE A 16 -10.60 9.51 3.95
N VAL A 17 -10.48 8.85 5.09
CA VAL A 17 -10.32 9.43 6.43
C VAL A 17 -8.86 9.26 6.88
N ARG A 18 -8.27 10.29 7.48
CA ARG A 18 -6.84 10.27 7.84
C ARG A 18 -6.52 9.16 8.83
N GLU A 19 -7.41 8.99 9.81
CA GLU A 19 -7.35 8.02 10.88
C GLU A 19 -7.43 6.58 10.37
N SER A 20 -8.13 6.33 9.26
CA SER A 20 -8.25 5.02 8.62
C SER A 20 -7.04 4.64 7.76
N THR A 21 -6.12 5.57 7.49
CA THR A 21 -4.96 5.32 6.62
C THR A 21 -3.97 4.38 7.30
N GLN A 22 -3.78 3.19 6.75
CA GLN A 22 -2.87 2.18 7.27
C GLN A 22 -1.50 2.25 6.58
N THR A 23 -0.48 1.71 7.24
CA THR A 23 0.88 1.65 6.71
C THR A 23 1.45 0.24 6.76
N ILE A 24 2.06 -0.20 5.67
CA ILE A 24 2.82 -1.45 5.59
C ILE A 24 4.21 -1.18 4.99
N TYR A 25 5.20 -1.94 5.44
CA TYR A 25 6.56 -1.89 4.91
C TYR A 25 6.79 -3.09 4.00
N VAL A 26 7.23 -2.83 2.77
CA VAL A 26 7.41 -3.86 1.73
C VAL A 26 8.79 -3.72 1.11
N GLU A 27 9.51 -4.83 1.01
CA GLU A 27 10.77 -4.87 0.26
C GLU A 27 10.50 -5.10 -1.22
N ALA A 28 11.02 -4.22 -2.07
CA ALA A 28 10.91 -4.34 -3.52
C ALA A 28 12.08 -3.63 -4.21
N GLU A 29 12.18 -3.80 -5.52
CA GLU A 29 13.15 -3.07 -6.35
C GLU A 29 12.50 -1.84 -7.01
N THR A 30 11.20 -1.90 -7.32
CA THR A 30 10.47 -0.82 -7.98
C THR A 30 9.06 -0.65 -7.42
N GLU A 31 8.49 0.55 -7.58
CA GLU A 31 7.10 0.81 -7.19
C GLU A 31 6.08 -0.06 -7.95
N GLU A 32 6.40 -0.46 -9.19
CA GLU A 32 5.54 -1.34 -9.97
C GLU A 32 5.44 -2.73 -9.34
N GLN A 33 6.57 -3.26 -8.84
CA GLN A 33 6.57 -4.52 -8.08
C GLN A 33 5.73 -4.39 -6.81
N VAL A 34 5.86 -3.28 -6.08
CA VAL A 34 5.01 -2.99 -4.91
C VAL A 34 3.53 -3.02 -5.29
N ARG A 35 3.12 -2.34 -6.35
CA ARG A 35 1.71 -2.31 -6.78
C ARG A 35 1.20 -3.67 -7.26
N LYS A 36 2.04 -4.48 -7.90
CA LYS A 36 1.70 -5.84 -8.34
C LYS A 36 1.39 -6.77 -7.16
N ILE A 37 2.10 -6.63 -6.04
CA ILE A 37 1.83 -7.40 -4.81
C ILE A 37 0.40 -7.16 -4.30
N PHE A 38 -0.11 -5.93 -4.41
CA PHE A 38 -1.46 -5.57 -3.97
C PHE A 38 -2.54 -5.68 -5.07
N LYS A 39 -2.19 -6.15 -6.27
CA LYS A 39 -3.12 -6.26 -7.41
C LYS A 39 -3.87 -7.60 -7.32
N GLY A 40 -4.88 -7.67 -6.45
CA GLY A 40 -5.70 -8.88 -6.25
C GLY A 40 -6.49 -8.89 -4.94
N THR A 41 -6.25 -7.92 -4.07
CA THR A 41 -7.02 -7.61 -2.86
C THR A 41 -7.86 -6.36 -3.12
#